data_AF-A0A182PQJ5-F1
#
_entry.id   AF-A0A182PQJ5-F1
#
_cell.length_a   1.000
_cell.length_b   1.000
_cell.length_c   1.000
_cell.angle_alpha   90.00
_cell.angle_beta   90.00
_cell.angle_gamma   90.00
#
_symmetry.space_group_name_H-M   'P 1'
#
loop_
_entity.id
_entity.type
_entity.pdbx_description
1 polymer ?
#
loop_
_entity_poly.entity_id
_entity_poly.type
_entity_poly.pdbx_seq_one_letter_code
_entity_poly.pdbx_strand_id
1 'polypeptide(L)'
;MRFPTFLKSLLLGVPVGVTLLDCVGYVARVEGVSMQPALNPDATITDYVFLSRWAVRNMDVQRGDIISLISPKDPSQKIIKRVVALQGDVISTLGYKLPYVTVPEGHCWVEGDHTGNSLDSNTFGPVSLGLVTARATQIVWPPSRWQQLPSTVPKTRVPIAMGKRPAAVAASTRSVSNSSSNPIEEVHRLN
;
A
#
# COMPACT_ATOMS: atom_id res chain seq x y z
N MET A 1 -29.69 39.15 18.33
CA MET A 1 -28.81 39.02 17.15
C MET A 1 -28.76 37.54 16.75
N ARG A 2 -29.34 37.16 15.60
CA ARG A 2 -29.23 35.79 15.08
C ARG A 2 -27.78 35.57 14.66
N PHE A 3 -26.97 34.95 15.53
CA PHE A 3 -25.66 34.44 15.13
C PHE A 3 -25.92 33.55 13.90
N PRO A 4 -25.43 33.92 12.71
CA PRO A 4 -25.97 33.39 11.47
C PRO A 4 -25.73 31.88 11.48
N THR A 5 -26.78 31.10 11.23
CA THR A 5 -26.75 29.63 11.20
C THR A 5 -25.56 29.09 10.39
N PHE A 6 -25.16 29.86 9.37
CA PHE A 6 -23.94 29.69 8.59
C PHE A 6 -22.65 29.52 9.42
N LEU A 7 -22.42 30.37 10.43
CA LEU A 7 -21.21 30.31 11.27
C LEU A 7 -21.20 29.04 12.13
N LYS A 8 -22.36 28.56 12.59
CA LYS A 8 -22.48 27.28 13.30
C LYS A 8 -22.19 26.09 12.36
N SER A 9 -22.73 26.13 11.14
CA SER A 9 -22.45 25.12 10.12
C SER A 9 -20.97 25.08 9.74
N LEU A 10 -20.30 26.23 9.68
CA LEU A 10 -18.85 26.30 9.41
C LEU A 10 -18.03 25.75 10.57
N LEU A 11 -18.35 26.13 11.81
CA LEU A 11 -17.65 25.68 13.01
C LEU A 11 -17.73 24.16 13.23
N LEU A 12 -18.84 23.52 12.84
CA LEU A 12 -18.97 22.06 12.89
C LEU A 12 -18.43 21.39 11.62
N GLY A 13 -18.68 21.98 10.45
CA GLY A 13 -18.34 21.39 9.16
C GLY A 13 -16.84 21.35 8.87
N VAL A 14 -16.08 22.38 9.26
CA VAL A 14 -14.63 22.43 8.99
C VAL A 14 -13.87 21.36 9.77
N PRO A 15 -14.01 21.20 11.10
CA PRO A 15 -13.35 20.11 11.82
C PRO A 15 -13.77 18.73 11.33
N VAL A 16 -15.05 18.53 10.99
CA VAL A 16 -15.55 17.28 10.41
C VAL A 16 -14.91 17.00 9.05
N GLY A 17 -14.81 18.01 8.18
CA GLY A 17 -14.14 17.88 6.89
C GLY A 17 -12.65 17.57 7.03
N VAL A 18 -11.95 18.27 7.92
CA VAL A 18 -10.52 18.04 8.20
C VAL A 18 -10.31 16.63 8.76
N THR A 19 -11.08 16.22 9.76
CA THR A 19 -10.97 14.88 10.35
C THR A 19 -11.27 13.78 9.33
N LEU A 20 -12.22 13.99 8.40
CA LEU A 20 -12.48 13.05 7.32
C LEU A 20 -11.29 12.93 6.39
N LEU A 21 -10.70 14.04 5.94
CA LEU A 21 -9.51 14.03 5.07
C LEU A 21 -8.28 13.41 5.76
N ASP A 22 -8.12 13.69 7.05
CA ASP A 22 -7.03 13.13 7.87
C ASP A 22 -7.21 11.63 8.13
N CYS A 23 -8.44 11.16 8.30
CA CYS A 23 -8.72 9.75 8.59
C CYS A 23 -8.80 8.88 7.33
N VAL A 24 -9.34 9.39 6.21
CA VAL A 24 -9.69 8.58 5.05
C VAL A 24 -8.51 8.44 4.09
N GLY A 25 -7.99 9.55 3.59
CA GLY A 25 -6.95 9.53 2.56
C GLY A 25 -6.94 10.78 1.68
N TYR A 26 -6.03 10.80 0.72
CA TYR A 26 -5.84 11.91 -0.21
C TYR A 26 -5.33 11.43 -1.56
N VAL A 27 -5.48 12.24 -2.61
CA VAL A 27 -4.91 11.96 -3.93
C VAL A 27 -3.51 12.56 -4.00
N ALA A 28 -2.54 11.80 -4.50
CA ALA A 28 -1.17 12.24 -4.68
C ALA A 28 -0.65 11.93 -6.09
N ARG A 29 0.15 12.85 -6.64
CA ARG A 29 0.91 12.65 -7.87
C ARG A 29 2.08 11.70 -7.57
N VAL A 30 2.27 10.68 -8.41
CA VAL A 30 3.42 9.79 -8.32
C VAL A 30 4.54 10.34 -9.18
N GLU A 31 5.68 10.65 -8.58
CA GLU A 31 6.86 11.12 -9.31
C GLU A 31 7.96 10.06 -9.29
N GLY A 32 8.62 9.89 -10.44
CA GLY A 32 9.75 8.97 -10.61
C GLY A 32 9.39 7.61 -11.21
N VAL A 33 10.43 6.84 -11.49
CA VAL A 33 10.38 5.58 -12.25
C VAL A 33 10.38 4.34 -11.35
N SER A 34 10.60 4.49 -10.04
CA SER A 34 10.90 3.34 -9.18
C SER A 34 9.76 2.32 -9.03
N MET A 35 8.53 2.73 -9.32
CA MET A 35 7.34 1.87 -9.29
C MET A 35 6.89 1.43 -10.69
N GLN A 36 7.70 1.64 -11.74
CA GLN A 36 7.43 1.10 -13.06
C GLN A 36 7.57 -0.43 -13.05
N PRO A 37 6.70 -1.18 -13.74
CA PRO A 37 5.65 -0.71 -14.66
C PRO A 37 4.29 -0.44 -13.98
N ALA A 38 4.14 -0.71 -12.67
CA ALA A 38 2.85 -0.57 -11.99
C ALA A 38 2.34 0.88 -11.99
N LEU A 39 3.23 1.83 -11.74
CA LEU A 39 2.97 3.27 -11.75
C LEU A 39 3.89 3.95 -12.77
N ASN A 40 3.36 4.95 -13.48
CA ASN A 40 4.05 5.73 -14.51
C ASN A 40 4.79 4.87 -15.57
N PRO A 41 4.13 3.93 -16.27
CA PRO A 41 4.77 2.95 -17.18
C PRO A 41 5.47 3.60 -18.36
N ASP A 42 5.09 4.81 -18.73
CA ASP A 42 5.74 5.62 -19.75
C ASP A 42 6.14 6.98 -19.14
N ALA A 43 7.24 7.57 -19.62
CA ALA A 43 7.73 8.88 -19.18
C ALA A 43 6.77 10.04 -19.50
N THR A 44 5.83 9.81 -20.41
CA THR A 44 4.83 10.80 -20.86
C THR A 44 3.60 10.89 -19.96
N ILE A 45 3.29 9.82 -19.22
CA ILE A 45 2.07 9.71 -18.40
C ILE A 45 2.43 9.79 -16.92
N THR A 46 1.74 10.67 -16.19
CA THR A 46 1.83 10.73 -14.73
C THR A 46 0.55 10.22 -14.08
N ASP A 47 0.69 9.24 -13.20
CA ASP A 47 -0.39 8.71 -12.39
C ASP A 47 -0.63 9.55 -11.14
N TYR A 48 -1.90 9.73 -10.83
CA TYR A 48 -2.35 10.15 -9.53
C TYR A 48 -3.00 8.97 -8.83
N VAL A 49 -2.54 8.70 -7.63
CA VAL A 49 -3.01 7.57 -6.83
C VAL A 49 -3.79 8.06 -5.62
N PHE A 50 -4.83 7.33 -5.27
CA PHE A 50 -5.50 7.52 -4.00
C PHE A 50 -4.72 6.80 -2.89
N LEU A 51 -4.25 7.59 -1.93
CA LEU A 51 -3.51 7.16 -0.75
C LEU A 51 -4.47 7.09 0.44
N SER A 52 -4.88 5.87 0.79
CA SER A 52 -5.74 5.61 1.95
C SER A 52 -4.93 5.58 3.23
N ARG A 53 -5.19 6.54 4.12
CA ARG A 53 -4.66 6.55 5.50
C ARG A 53 -5.41 5.55 6.38
N TRP A 54 -6.71 5.41 6.14
CA TRP A 54 -7.55 4.46 6.86
C TRP A 54 -7.02 3.03 6.75
N ALA A 55 -6.59 2.63 5.55
CA ALA A 55 -6.06 1.31 5.26
C ALA A 55 -4.86 0.91 6.14
N VAL A 56 -4.06 1.86 6.60
CA VAL A 56 -2.85 1.62 7.40
C VAL A 56 -3.00 2.00 8.87
N ARG A 57 -4.19 2.47 9.29
CA ARG A 57 -4.44 3.00 10.64
C ARG A 57 -4.09 2.02 11.76
N ASN A 58 -4.34 0.73 11.54
CA ASN A 58 -4.06 -0.33 12.50
C ASN A 58 -2.74 -1.05 12.20
N MET A 59 -1.86 -0.44 11.41
CA MET A 59 -0.62 -1.06 10.91
C MET A 59 -0.87 -2.36 10.12
N ASP A 60 -2.07 -2.52 9.56
CA ASP A 60 -2.45 -3.68 8.74
C ASP A 60 -1.92 -3.52 7.31
N VAL A 61 -0.62 -3.78 7.18
CA VAL A 61 0.08 -3.78 5.91
C VAL A 61 0.25 -5.23 5.45
N GLN A 62 -0.06 -5.48 4.18
CA GLN A 62 0.05 -6.82 3.59
C GLN A 62 1.22 -6.90 2.60
N ARG A 63 1.72 -8.12 2.41
CA ARG A 63 2.71 -8.37 1.35
C ARG A 63 2.06 -8.08 0.00
N GLY A 64 2.76 -7.33 -0.83
CA GLY A 64 2.28 -6.88 -2.13
C GLY A 64 1.62 -5.50 -2.08
N ASP A 65 1.27 -4.96 -0.91
CA ASP A 65 0.71 -3.61 -0.79
C ASP A 65 1.70 -2.57 -1.33
N ILE A 66 1.17 -1.57 -2.03
CA ILE A 66 1.94 -0.38 -2.39
C ILE A 66 1.68 0.67 -1.31
N ILE A 67 2.73 1.15 -0.65
CA ILE A 67 2.61 2.07 0.48
C ILE A 67 3.40 3.35 0.24
N SER A 68 2.88 4.45 0.78
CA SER A 68 3.62 5.70 0.93
C SER A 68 4.20 5.77 2.34
N LEU A 69 5.49 6.05 2.45
CA LEU A 69 6.20 6.16 3.72
C LEU A 69 7.13 7.37 3.73
N ILE A 70 7.49 7.82 4.93
CA ILE A 70 8.57 8.80 5.13
C ILE A 70 9.90 8.08 4.90
N SER A 71 10.80 8.67 4.10
CA SER A 71 12.11 8.08 3.81
C SER A 71 12.96 8.00 5.09
N PRO A 72 13.51 6.82 5.44
CA PRO A 72 14.43 6.69 6.57
C PRO A 72 15.74 7.48 6.41
N LYS A 73 16.08 7.85 5.16
CA LYS A 73 17.29 8.61 4.84
C LYS A 73 17.08 10.11 4.88
N ASP A 74 15.87 10.57 4.54
CA ASP A 74 15.51 11.99 4.51
C ASP A 74 14.05 12.16 4.97
N PRO A 75 13.81 12.61 6.21
CA PRO A 75 12.47 12.79 6.76
C PRO A 75 11.61 13.82 6.00
N SER A 76 12.21 14.69 5.17
CA SER A 76 11.48 15.65 4.34
C SER A 76 10.85 14.99 3.11
N GLN A 77 11.27 13.77 2.76
CA GLN A 77 10.83 13.08 1.55
C GLN A 77 9.85 11.95 1.87
N LYS A 78 8.76 11.90 1.10
CA LYS A 78 7.86 10.74 1.05
C LYS A 78 8.17 9.92 -0.18
N ILE A 79 8.28 8.61 0.00
CA ILE A 79 8.52 7.66 -1.07
C ILE A 79 7.35 6.68 -1.16
N ILE A 80 7.13 6.13 -2.36
CA ILE A 80 6.14 5.09 -2.61
C ILE A 80 6.87 3.82 -3.04
N LYS A 81 6.61 2.71 -2.34
CA LYS A 81 7.28 1.43 -2.54
C LYS A 81 6.31 0.26 -2.35
N ARG A 82 6.65 -0.90 -2.90
CA ARG A 82 5.91 -2.13 -2.69
C ARG A 82 6.47 -2.88 -1.48
N VAL A 83 5.58 -3.39 -0.64
CA VAL A 83 5.93 -4.26 0.47
C VAL A 83 6.19 -5.66 -0.06
N VAL A 84 7.41 -6.14 0.11
CA VAL A 84 7.85 -7.46 -0.37
C VAL A 84 7.80 -8.47 0.77
N ALA A 85 8.22 -8.07 1.97
CA ALA A 85 8.28 -8.92 3.14
C ALA A 85 7.83 -8.16 4.40
N LEU A 86 7.32 -8.88 5.40
CA LEU A 86 6.84 -8.37 6.68
C LEU A 86 7.63 -9.01 7.82
N GLN A 87 7.40 -8.54 9.06
CA GLN A 87 7.99 -9.11 10.27
C GLN A 87 8.05 -10.65 10.29
N GLY A 88 9.22 -11.18 10.63
CA GLY A 88 9.49 -12.62 10.69
C GLY A 88 9.78 -13.29 9.35
N ASP A 89 9.60 -12.60 8.22
CA ASP A 89 9.99 -13.12 6.91
C ASP A 89 11.50 -13.11 6.73
N VAL A 90 12.00 -14.04 5.92
CA VAL A 90 13.38 -14.07 5.45
C VAL A 90 13.42 -13.74 3.97
N ILE A 91 14.12 -12.67 3.59
CA ILE A 91 14.23 -12.20 2.20
C ILE A 91 15.68 -12.23 1.71
N SER A 92 15.88 -12.62 0.45
CA SER A 92 17.17 -12.49 -0.24
C SER A 92 17.35 -11.04 -0.68
N THR A 93 18.47 -10.40 -0.35
CA THR A 93 18.73 -8.99 -0.71
C THR A 93 19.46 -8.90 -2.06
N LEU A 94 19.29 -7.78 -2.76
CA LEU A 94 19.94 -7.51 -4.06
C LEU A 94 21.25 -6.72 -3.92
N GLY A 95 21.46 -6.08 -2.77
CA GLY A 95 22.64 -5.25 -2.54
C GLY A 95 22.78 -4.74 -1.10
N TYR A 96 22.01 -5.31 -0.16
CA TYR A 96 22.12 -4.94 1.25
C TYR A 96 23.28 -5.70 1.91
N LYS A 97 23.74 -5.21 3.06
CA LYS A 97 24.90 -5.69 3.84
C LYS A 97 25.03 -7.22 3.93
N LEU A 98 23.90 -7.94 3.99
CA LEU A 98 23.84 -9.39 4.07
C LEU A 98 22.98 -9.93 2.91
N PRO A 99 23.33 -11.11 2.34
CA PRO A 99 22.56 -11.72 1.26
C PRO A 99 21.15 -12.15 1.68
N TYR A 100 20.94 -12.36 2.98
CA TYR A 100 19.65 -12.70 3.57
C TYR A 100 19.40 -11.84 4.80
N VAL A 101 18.16 -11.37 4.93
CA VAL A 101 17.72 -10.58 6.07
C VAL A 101 16.43 -11.17 6.61
N THR A 102 16.39 -11.39 7.93
CA THR A 102 15.13 -11.62 8.65
C THR A 102 14.53 -10.27 9.00
N VAL A 103 13.30 -10.01 8.57
CA VAL A 103 12.62 -8.74 8.83
C VAL A 103 12.27 -8.66 10.33
N PRO A 104 12.75 -7.64 11.06
CA PRO A 104 12.45 -7.49 12.48
C PRO A 104 10.96 -7.28 12.76
N GLU A 105 10.55 -7.47 14.02
CA GLU A 105 9.20 -7.13 14.46
C GLU A 105 8.90 -5.64 14.27
N GLY A 106 7.66 -5.32 13.90
CA GLY A 106 7.25 -3.94 13.61
C GLY A 106 7.93 -3.32 12.37
N HIS A 107 8.62 -4.12 11.54
CA HIS A 107 9.27 -3.67 10.31
C HIS A 107 8.71 -4.39 9.07
N CYS A 108 8.98 -3.80 7.92
CA CYS A 108 8.71 -4.36 6.60
C CYS A 108 9.92 -4.17 5.69
N TRP A 109 10.02 -5.02 4.67
CA TRP A 109 10.96 -4.87 3.57
C TRP A 109 10.21 -4.35 2.35
N VAL A 110 10.63 -3.19 1.85
CA VAL A 110 10.02 -2.49 0.71
C VAL A 110 10.99 -2.35 -0.46
N GLU A 111 10.47 -2.50 -1.68
CA GLU A 111 11.23 -2.40 -2.92
C GLU A 111 10.45 -1.62 -3.99
N GLY A 112 11.18 -1.05 -4.95
CA GLY A 112 10.56 -0.55 -6.18
C GLY A 112 10.20 -1.70 -7.13
N ASP A 113 9.20 -1.51 -7.97
CA ASP A 113 8.87 -2.47 -9.04
C ASP A 113 9.87 -2.41 -10.20
N HIS A 114 10.59 -1.29 -10.33
CA HIS A 114 11.59 -1.10 -11.38
C HIS A 114 12.97 -1.59 -10.90
N THR A 115 13.55 -2.51 -11.66
CA THR A 115 14.90 -3.04 -11.41
C THR A 115 15.96 -2.05 -11.88
N GLY A 116 16.34 -1.11 -11.02
CA GLY A 116 17.39 -0.11 -11.26
C GLY A 116 17.42 0.91 -10.13
N ASN A 117 18.63 1.31 -9.68
CA ASN A 117 18.94 2.20 -8.54
C ASN A 117 17.75 2.93 -7.93
N SER A 118 17.00 2.19 -7.11
CA SER A 118 15.82 2.64 -6.41
C SER A 118 16.22 2.84 -4.96
N LEU A 119 15.90 4.01 -4.39
CA LEU A 119 16.08 4.23 -2.95
C LEU A 119 15.05 3.39 -2.19
N ASP A 120 15.43 2.17 -1.82
CA ASP A 120 14.60 1.18 -1.16
C ASP A 120 15.35 0.38 -0.07
N SER A 121 14.75 -0.72 0.42
CA SER A 121 15.32 -1.50 1.53
C SER A 121 16.67 -2.13 1.19
N ASN A 122 17.00 -2.34 -0.09
CA ASN A 122 18.34 -2.77 -0.46
C ASN A 122 19.40 -1.70 -0.16
N THR A 123 19.00 -0.42 -0.04
CA THR A 123 19.88 0.70 0.29
C THR A 123 19.89 1.01 1.79
N PHE A 124 18.74 1.05 2.45
CA PHE A 124 18.61 1.49 3.85
C PHE A 124 18.27 0.37 4.85
N GLY A 125 17.86 -0.81 4.38
CA GLY A 125 17.46 -1.96 5.21
C GLY A 125 15.96 -2.01 5.51
N PRO A 126 15.53 -2.82 6.50
CA PRO A 126 14.13 -2.89 6.91
C PRO A 126 13.60 -1.54 7.39
N VAL A 127 12.34 -1.25 7.09
CA VAL A 127 11.66 0.00 7.46
C VAL A 127 10.67 -0.26 8.58
N SER A 128 10.70 0.58 9.61
CA SER A 128 9.65 0.58 10.64
C SER A 128 8.27 0.83 10.02
N LEU A 129 7.29 0.02 10.39
CA LEU A 129 5.89 0.22 10.00
C LEU A 129 5.39 1.61 10.44
N GLY A 130 5.96 2.20 11.51
CA GLY A 130 5.62 3.56 11.97
C GLY A 130 5.94 4.69 10.97
N LEU A 131 6.79 4.44 9.98
CA LEU A 131 7.07 5.40 8.90
C LEU A 131 6.03 5.33 7.77
N VAL A 132 5.15 4.31 7.77
CA VAL A 132 4.10 4.14 6.78
C VAL A 132 3.01 5.18 7.02
N THR A 133 2.71 5.95 5.98
CA THR A 133 1.74 7.06 6.04
C THR A 133 0.39 6.74 5.40
N ALA A 134 0.39 5.92 4.34
CA ALA A 134 -0.82 5.53 3.62
C ALA A 134 -0.57 4.32 2.71
N ARG A 135 -1.64 3.63 2.31
CA ARG A 135 -1.62 2.61 1.25
C ARG A 135 -2.18 3.18 -0.05
N ALA A 136 -1.49 2.97 -1.16
CA ALA A 136 -1.99 3.29 -2.50
C ALA A 136 -2.97 2.19 -2.95
N THR A 137 -4.24 2.54 -3.13
CA THR A 137 -5.30 1.56 -3.43
C THR A 137 -5.83 1.64 -4.85
N GLN A 138 -5.85 2.83 -5.47
CA GLN A 138 -6.31 3.03 -6.84
C GLN A 138 -5.46 4.07 -7.57
N ILE A 139 -5.33 3.92 -8.88
CA ILE A 139 -5.01 5.00 -9.81
C ILE A 139 -6.33 5.72 -10.12
N VAL A 140 -6.37 7.03 -9.86
CA VAL A 140 -7.56 7.88 -10.07
C VAL A 140 -7.40 8.85 -11.23
N TRP A 141 -6.20 9.03 -11.75
CA TRP A 141 -5.93 9.82 -12.96
C TRP A 141 -4.63 9.34 -13.62
N PRO A 142 -4.50 9.34 -14.96
CA PRO A 142 -5.50 9.75 -15.96
C PRO A 142 -6.67 8.77 -16.08
N PRO A 143 -7.85 9.18 -16.64
CA PRO A 143 -9.01 8.31 -16.75
C PRO A 143 -8.76 7.03 -17.55
N SER A 144 -7.86 7.08 -18.54
CA SER A 144 -7.44 5.92 -19.33
C SER A 144 -6.74 4.83 -18.52
N ARG A 145 -6.30 5.14 -17.31
CA ARG A 145 -5.58 4.23 -16.40
C ARG A 145 -6.27 4.07 -15.06
N TRP A 146 -7.54 4.46 -14.96
CA TRP A 146 -8.31 4.28 -13.73
C TRP A 146 -8.42 2.79 -13.40
N GLN A 147 -7.76 2.36 -12.32
CA GLN A 147 -7.75 0.95 -11.91
C GLN A 147 -7.42 0.80 -10.43
N GLN A 148 -7.81 -0.33 -9.85
CA GLN A 148 -7.34 -0.74 -8.52
C GLN A 148 -5.89 -1.23 -8.62
N LEU A 149 -5.06 -0.86 -7.63
CA LEU A 149 -3.69 -1.31 -7.56
C LEU A 149 -3.63 -2.70 -6.91
N PRO A 150 -3.10 -3.73 -7.61
CA PRO A 150 -3.06 -5.07 -7.07
C PRO A 150 -2.03 -5.17 -5.94
N SER A 151 -2.43 -5.83 -4.86
CA SER A 151 -1.58 -6.14 -3.70
C SER A 151 -0.85 -7.47 -3.93
N THR A 152 -0.04 -7.54 -4.98
CA THR A 152 0.66 -8.77 -5.41
C THR A 152 2.16 -8.56 -5.31
N VAL A 153 2.87 -9.51 -4.69
CA VAL A 153 4.34 -9.52 -4.66
C VAL A 153 4.88 -10.02 -6.00
N PRO A 154 5.90 -9.38 -6.59
CA PRO A 154 6.57 -9.89 -7.78
C PRO A 154 7.09 -11.31 -7.54
N LYS A 155 6.85 -12.23 -8.48
CA LYS A 155 7.22 -13.66 -8.35
C LYS A 155 8.72 -13.86 -8.08
N THR A 156 9.55 -12.94 -8.54
CA THR A 156 11.01 -12.96 -8.38
C THR A 156 11.49 -12.53 -6.98
N ARG A 157 10.60 -11.96 -6.15
CA ARG A 157 10.97 -11.34 -4.86
C ARG A 157 10.18 -11.92 -3.67
N VAL A 158 9.62 -13.12 -3.81
CA VAL A 158 8.88 -13.76 -2.71
C VAL A 158 9.83 -14.09 -1.54
N PRO A 159 9.41 -13.93 -0.26
CA PRO A 159 10.21 -14.36 0.87
C PRO A 159 10.58 -15.85 0.80
N ILE A 160 11.80 -16.18 1.20
CA ILE A 160 12.33 -17.55 1.25
C ILE A 160 11.63 -18.35 2.34
N ALA A 161 11.43 -17.71 3.49
CA ALA A 161 10.68 -18.24 4.59
C ALA A 161 9.67 -17.18 5.05
N MET A 162 8.45 -17.64 5.33
CA MET A 162 7.34 -16.78 5.72
C MET A 162 7.21 -16.79 7.24
N GLY A 163 7.25 -15.61 7.85
CA GLY A 163 6.93 -15.41 9.25
C GLY A 163 5.45 -15.67 9.51
N LYS A 164 5.13 -16.25 10.68
CA LYS A 164 3.74 -16.40 11.13
C LYS A 164 3.13 -15.02 11.35
N ARG A 165 1.97 -14.76 10.73
CA ARG A 165 1.20 -13.53 10.99
C ARG A 165 0.77 -13.54 12.46
N PRO A 166 0.89 -12.43 13.21
CA PRO A 166 0.23 -12.34 14.51
C PRO A 166 -1.29 -12.47 14.30
N ALA A 167 -1.90 -13.40 15.03
CA ALA A 167 -3.29 -13.83 14.85
C ALA A 167 -4.33 -12.69 14.96
N ALA A 168 -3.96 -11.55 15.56
CA ALA A 168 -4.83 -10.39 15.76
C ALA A 168 -5.23 -9.66 14.45
N VAL A 169 -4.48 -9.83 13.35
CA VAL A 169 -4.69 -9.07 12.11
C VAL A 169 -5.56 -9.80 11.08
N ALA A 170 -5.70 -11.13 11.19
CA ALA A 170 -6.47 -11.95 10.22
C ALA A 170 -7.99 -11.74 10.30
N ALA A 171 -8.50 -11.13 11.37
CA ALA A 171 -9.93 -11.01 11.63
C ALA A 171 -10.62 -9.84 10.90
N SER A 172 -9.87 -8.81 10.44
CA SER A 172 -10.49 -7.59 9.89
C SER A 172 -10.78 -7.64 8.38
N THR A 173 -10.25 -8.62 7.64
CA THR A 173 -10.27 -8.64 6.16
C THR A 173 -11.33 -9.59 5.59
N ARG A 174 -12.09 -10.31 6.44
CA ARG A 174 -13.08 -11.30 5.97
C ARG A 174 -14.45 -10.75 5.57
N SER A 175 -14.72 -9.44 5.67
CA SER A 175 -16.07 -8.91 5.45
C SER A 175 -16.35 -8.32 4.06
N VAL A 176 -15.42 -8.39 3.10
CA VAL A 176 -15.68 -7.88 1.73
C VAL A 176 -15.16 -8.84 0.65
N SER A 177 -15.72 -10.04 0.60
CA SER A 177 -15.86 -10.83 -0.64
C SER A 177 -16.59 -12.14 -0.35
N ASN A 178 -17.92 -12.12 -0.35
CA ASN A 178 -18.68 -13.34 -0.67
C ASN A 178 -20.09 -12.99 -1.17
N SER A 179 -20.18 -12.60 -2.44
CA SER A 179 -21.45 -12.64 -3.17
C SER A 179 -21.18 -12.74 -4.68
N SER A 180 -20.90 -13.95 -5.15
CA SER A 180 -21.31 -14.42 -6.48
C SER A 180 -21.09 -15.92 -6.58
N SER A 181 -22.18 -16.67 -6.38
CA SER A 181 -22.53 -18.02 -6.83
C SER A 181 -21.49 -18.89 -7.57
N ASN A 182 -21.32 -20.11 -7.04
CA ASN A 182 -20.69 -21.27 -7.69
C ASN A 182 -21.37 -21.64 -9.04
N PRO A 183 -20.61 -22.22 -9.99
CA PRO A 183 -21.15 -22.97 -11.12
C PRO A 183 -21.59 -24.37 -10.67
N ILE A 184 -22.78 -24.80 -11.10
CA ILE A 184 -23.27 -26.17 -10.95
C ILE A 184 -22.62 -27.03 -12.04
N GLU A 185 -21.74 -27.94 -11.65
CA GLU A 185 -21.60 -29.24 -12.32
C GLU A 185 -22.70 -30.15 -11.75
N GLU A 186 -23.50 -30.80 -12.59
CA GLU A 186 -23.55 -32.26 -12.58
C GLU A 186 -24.22 -32.81 -13.85
N VAL A 187 -23.61 -33.90 -14.29
CA VAL A 187 -23.73 -34.62 -15.54
C VAL A 187 -24.90 -35.62 -15.47
N HIS A 188 -25.36 -36.05 -16.65
CA HIS A 188 -26.09 -37.30 -16.92
C HIS A 188 -27.63 -37.32 -16.78
N ARG A 189 -28.33 -37.24 -17.92
CA ARG A 189 -29.42 -38.19 -18.27
C ARG A 189 -29.50 -38.43 -19.78
N LEU A 190 -29.64 -39.71 -20.10
CA LEU A 190 -29.85 -40.32 -21.41
C LEU A 190 -31.17 -39.87 -22.06
N ASN A 191 -31.11 -39.52 -23.34
CA ASN A 191 -31.96 -39.97 -24.47
C ASN A 191 -31.79 -39.05 -25.67
#